data_AF-A0AAD9B8D4-F1
#
_entry.id   AF-A0AAD9B8D4-F1
#
_cell.length_a   1.000
_cell.length_b   1.000
_cell.length_c   1.000
_cell.angle_alpha   90.00
_cell.angle_beta   90.00
_cell.angle_gamma   90.00
#
_symmetry.space_group_name_H-M   'P 1'
#
loop_
_entity.id
_entity.type
_entity.pdbx_description
1 polymer ?
#
loop_
_entity_poly.entity_id
_entity_poly.type
_entity_poly.pdbx_seq_one_letter_code
_entity_poly.pdbx_strand_id
1 'polypeptide(L)'
;MMKISGRVTWCCVALLLALTSVSAVQRELNSISDLKKINFGQSVPKHSLLLLHWFANTVNIDDNNAISLTFDPNDGDYGSHHYGNFEGLLDTLPRGNQYRYYTIGNLHQETSDPLPPYVAHPQSDYEGENRDRIIVRVREQNSGRQTFRRIDQVFITQHFPQRFLHLREYDPDHTYRITTNLLREIREFSVGPNQQPLSYLRNRFGSSADDVQIRNTWGHLACLGLLLYIVLGERHPFTPQSNYTPQVRQQSAYTPDNRQTNWCTAFEKCCMIVVVLLIVLYILAISAARR
;
A
#
# COMPACT_ATOMS: atom_id res chain seq x y z
N MET A 1 42.62 -30.03 20.81
CA MET A 1 41.35 -30.75 20.53
C MET A 1 40.23 -30.24 21.45
N MET A 2 39.61 -29.11 21.10
CA MET A 2 38.49 -28.53 21.86
C MET A 2 37.20 -29.28 21.52
N LYS A 3 36.59 -29.93 22.51
CA LYS A 3 35.22 -30.45 22.42
C LYS A 3 34.26 -29.27 22.46
N ILE A 4 33.84 -28.80 21.29
CA ILE A 4 32.72 -27.87 21.17
C ILE A 4 31.48 -28.63 21.66
N SER A 5 30.94 -28.17 22.79
CA SER A 5 29.77 -28.77 23.44
C SER A 5 28.55 -28.67 22.51
N GLY A 6 27.94 -29.80 22.17
CA GLY A 6 26.76 -29.87 21.29
C GLY A 6 25.55 -29.06 21.77
N ARG A 7 25.55 -28.63 23.04
CA ARG A 7 24.56 -27.69 23.59
C ARG A 7 24.71 -26.27 23.04
N VAL A 8 25.94 -25.79 22.81
CA VAL A 8 26.19 -24.43 22.33
C VAL A 8 25.74 -24.30 20.87
N THR A 9 26.04 -25.30 20.05
CA THR A 9 25.59 -25.35 18.65
C THR A 9 24.07 -25.38 18.52
N TRP A 10 23.37 -26.08 19.42
CA TRP A 10 21.91 -26.18 19.38
C TRP A 10 21.23 -24.89 19.83
N CYS A 11 21.77 -24.19 20.85
CA CYS A 11 21.32 -22.85 21.21
C CYS A 11 21.52 -21.84 20.08
N CYS A 12 22.65 -21.89 19.36
CA CYS A 12 22.88 -21.01 18.21
C CYS A 12 21.91 -21.29 17.05
N VAL A 13 21.61 -22.56 16.76
CA VAL A 13 20.62 -22.92 15.74
C VAL A 13 19.21 -22.50 16.17
N ALA A 14 18.83 -22.65 17.44
CA ALA A 14 17.54 -22.19 17.95
C ALA A 14 17.43 -20.65 17.96
N LEU A 15 18.51 -19.94 18.30
CA LEU A 15 18.59 -18.48 18.20
C LEU A 15 18.53 -18.02 16.74
N LEU A 16 19.23 -18.67 15.82
CA LEU A 16 19.16 -18.37 14.40
C LEU A 16 17.77 -18.66 13.84
N LEU A 17 17.13 -19.77 14.24
CA LEU A 17 15.75 -20.09 13.88
C LEU A 17 14.75 -19.09 14.48
N ALA A 18 14.97 -18.63 15.72
CA ALA A 18 14.18 -17.58 16.37
C ALA A 18 14.41 -16.19 15.76
N LEU A 19 15.62 -15.92 15.26
CA LEU A 19 15.99 -14.71 14.54
C LEU A 19 15.53 -14.74 13.08
N THR A 20 15.32 -15.93 12.48
CA THR A 20 14.65 -16.10 11.18
C THR A 20 13.14 -16.20 11.32
N SER A 21 12.61 -16.50 12.50
CA SER A 21 11.20 -16.24 12.84
C SER A 21 11.01 -14.75 13.12
N VAL A 22 11.45 -13.90 12.19
CA VAL A 22 10.82 -12.61 12.01
C VAL A 22 9.44 -12.97 11.48
N SER A 23 8.46 -13.06 12.39
CA SER A 23 7.10 -12.72 12.00
C SER A 23 7.25 -11.41 11.26
N ALA A 24 6.96 -11.41 9.95
CA ALA A 24 7.04 -10.20 9.14
C ALA A 24 6.24 -9.16 9.92
N VAL A 25 6.93 -8.26 10.62
CA VAL A 25 6.27 -7.24 11.43
C VAL A 25 5.56 -6.42 10.39
N GLN A 26 4.26 -6.66 10.27
CA GLN A 26 3.42 -6.00 9.31
C GLN A 26 3.60 -4.52 9.54
N ARG A 27 4.21 -3.83 8.56
CA ARG A 27 4.64 -2.44 8.73
C ARG A 27 3.38 -1.59 8.83
N GLU A 28 3.10 -1.10 10.03
CA GLU A 28 1.88 -0.35 10.33
C GLU A 28 2.11 1.15 10.07
N LEU A 29 1.20 1.77 9.34
CA LEU A 29 1.17 3.19 9.03
C LEU A 29 0.06 3.84 9.84
N ASN A 30 0.44 4.69 10.79
CA ASN A 30 -0.48 5.28 11.75
C ASN A 30 -0.81 6.75 11.46
N SER A 31 -0.02 7.43 10.64
CA SER A 31 -0.16 8.86 10.35
C SER A 31 0.32 9.22 8.94
N ILE A 32 -0.07 10.40 8.46
CA ILE A 32 0.44 11.00 7.22
C ILE A 32 1.96 11.15 7.28
N SER A 33 2.53 11.39 8.47
CA SER A 33 3.98 11.39 8.64
C SER A 33 4.61 10.02 8.34
N ASP A 34 3.92 8.92 8.61
CA ASP A 34 4.44 7.58 8.31
C ASP A 34 4.41 7.30 6.81
N LEU A 35 3.40 7.80 6.08
CA LEU A 35 3.38 7.76 4.62
C LEU A 35 4.64 8.43 4.04
N LYS A 36 5.01 9.61 4.58
CA LYS A 36 6.23 10.32 4.15
C LYS A 36 7.50 9.52 4.44
N LYS A 37 7.59 8.88 5.62
CA LYS A 37 8.78 8.10 6.03
C LYS A 37 9.04 6.90 5.12
N ILE A 38 8.00 6.32 4.55
CA ILE A 38 8.14 5.19 3.62
C ILE A 38 8.32 5.64 2.16
N ASN A 39 8.53 6.93 1.87
CA ASN A 39 8.59 7.46 0.50
C ASN A 39 7.39 7.01 -0.34
N PHE A 40 6.18 7.24 0.18
CA PHE A 40 4.94 6.93 -0.53
C PHE A 40 4.96 7.50 -1.96
N GLY A 41 4.44 6.74 -2.93
CA GLY A 41 4.57 7.05 -4.36
C GLY A 41 5.78 6.38 -5.03
N GLN A 42 6.83 6.04 -4.26
CA GLN A 42 7.90 5.14 -4.69
C GLN A 42 7.67 3.72 -4.16
N SER A 43 7.38 3.58 -2.85
CA SER A 43 7.11 2.27 -2.25
C SER A 43 5.80 1.65 -2.72
N VAL A 44 4.77 2.45 -3.00
CA VAL A 44 3.54 2.00 -3.66
C VAL A 44 3.18 3.03 -4.72
N PRO A 45 2.40 2.68 -5.76
CA PRO A 45 2.01 3.63 -6.80
C PRO A 45 1.37 4.89 -6.20
N LYS A 46 1.61 6.07 -6.78
CA LYS A 46 0.97 7.32 -6.31
C LYS A 46 -0.56 7.22 -6.30
N HIS A 47 -1.13 6.47 -7.25
CA HIS A 47 -2.54 6.11 -7.31
C HIS A 47 -3.10 5.60 -5.97
N SER A 48 -2.29 4.83 -5.22
CA SER A 48 -2.67 4.29 -3.92
C SER A 48 -3.14 5.35 -2.93
N LEU A 49 -2.63 6.60 -3.04
CA LEU A 49 -3.06 7.69 -2.17
C LEU A 49 -4.43 8.25 -2.58
N LEU A 50 -4.75 8.24 -3.87
CA LEU A 50 -6.09 8.58 -4.38
C LEU A 50 -7.11 7.55 -3.91
N LEU A 51 -6.76 6.26 -4.05
CA LEU A 51 -7.60 5.15 -3.61
C LEU A 51 -7.79 5.17 -2.09
N LEU A 52 -6.73 5.40 -1.32
CA LEU A 52 -6.79 5.49 0.14
C LEU A 52 -7.59 6.71 0.61
N HIS A 53 -7.47 7.86 -0.07
CA HIS A 53 -8.31 9.04 0.17
C HIS A 53 -9.78 8.72 -0.06
N TRP A 54 -10.13 8.15 -1.20
CA TRP A 54 -11.50 7.74 -1.46
C TRP A 54 -12.01 6.76 -0.39
N PHE A 55 -11.25 5.70 -0.10
CA PHE A 55 -11.65 4.70 0.89
C PHE A 55 -11.87 5.31 2.27
N ALA A 56 -10.96 6.17 2.72
CA ALA A 56 -11.08 6.90 3.98
C ALA A 56 -12.31 7.81 4.02
N ASN A 57 -12.86 8.25 2.89
CA ASN A 57 -14.08 9.07 2.83
C ASN A 57 -15.36 8.25 2.65
N THR A 58 -15.25 7.02 2.16
CA THR A 58 -16.40 6.15 1.83
C THR A 58 -16.83 5.28 3.01
N VAL A 59 -15.88 4.74 3.79
CA VAL A 59 -16.21 3.88 4.93
C VAL A 59 -16.81 4.67 6.09
N ASN A 60 -17.66 4.04 6.90
CA ASN A 60 -18.11 4.66 8.14
C ASN A 60 -17.09 4.38 9.26
N ILE A 61 -16.71 5.43 10.01
CA ILE A 61 -15.81 5.34 11.16
C ILE A 61 -16.50 5.99 12.35
N ASP A 62 -16.88 5.18 13.34
CA ASP A 62 -17.55 5.67 14.55
C ASP A 62 -16.56 6.25 15.58
N ASP A 63 -17.08 6.90 16.61
CA ASP A 63 -16.28 7.53 17.68
C ASP A 63 -15.42 6.53 18.48
N ASN A 64 -15.74 5.22 18.41
CA ASN A 64 -14.96 4.14 19.01
C ASN A 64 -13.89 3.59 18.06
N ASN A 65 -13.61 4.27 16.94
CA ASN A 65 -12.69 3.85 15.88
C ASN A 65 -13.09 2.55 15.18
N ALA A 66 -14.35 2.14 15.29
CA ALA A 66 -14.89 1.04 14.52
C ALA A 66 -15.05 1.47 13.06
N ILE A 67 -14.53 0.64 12.15
CA ILE A 67 -14.70 0.86 10.71
C ILE A 67 -15.79 -0.10 10.22
N SER A 68 -16.70 0.39 9.37
CA SER A 68 -17.72 -0.43 8.70
C SER A 68 -17.82 -0.07 7.23
N LEU A 69 -18.02 -1.08 6.39
CA LEU A 69 -18.29 -0.87 4.97
C LEU A 69 -19.67 -0.25 4.78
N THR A 70 -19.77 0.66 3.82
CA THR A 70 -21.00 1.33 3.39
C THR A 70 -21.58 0.71 2.11
N PHE A 71 -20.93 -0.34 1.60
CA PHE A 71 -21.28 -1.08 0.38
C PHE A 71 -21.08 -2.59 0.61
N ASP A 72 -21.58 -3.44 -0.30
CA ASP A 72 -21.35 -4.88 -0.26
C ASP A 72 -20.19 -5.27 -1.20
N PRO A 73 -19.03 -5.69 -0.67
CA PRO A 73 -17.89 -6.03 -1.52
C PRO A 73 -18.11 -7.30 -2.36
N ASN A 74 -19.19 -8.06 -2.11
CA ASN A 74 -19.56 -9.22 -2.92
C ASN A 74 -20.22 -8.84 -4.25
N ASP A 75 -20.78 -7.63 -4.35
CA ASP A 75 -21.44 -7.12 -5.57
C ASP A 75 -20.44 -6.58 -6.60
N GLY A 76 -19.15 -6.57 -6.25
CA GLY A 76 -18.08 -6.06 -7.10
C GLY A 76 -17.91 -4.54 -7.05
N ASP A 77 -18.66 -3.85 -6.18
CA ASP A 77 -18.62 -2.40 -6.01
C ASP A 77 -17.19 -1.88 -5.84
N TYR A 78 -16.84 -0.82 -6.57
CA TYR A 78 -15.54 -0.18 -6.53
C TYR A 78 -14.37 -1.13 -6.89
N GLY A 79 -14.66 -2.12 -7.74
CA GLY A 79 -13.74 -3.16 -8.17
C GLY A 79 -13.37 -4.14 -7.06
N SER A 80 -14.26 -4.34 -6.09
CA SER A 80 -14.04 -5.26 -4.99
C SER A 80 -14.16 -6.73 -5.39
N HIS A 81 -13.43 -7.60 -4.72
CA HIS A 81 -13.61 -9.05 -4.85
C HIS A 81 -13.00 -9.79 -3.65
N HIS A 82 -13.36 -11.07 -3.48
CA HIS A 82 -12.80 -11.90 -2.44
C HIS A 82 -11.30 -12.13 -2.65
N TYR A 83 -10.52 -12.08 -1.56
CA TYR A 83 -9.10 -12.37 -1.55
C TYR A 83 -8.80 -13.60 -0.69
N GLY A 84 -8.25 -14.64 -1.30
CA GLY A 84 -8.00 -15.93 -0.64
C GLY A 84 -6.76 -15.98 0.25
N ASN A 85 -5.82 -15.03 0.09
CA ASN A 85 -4.54 -15.02 0.80
C ASN A 85 -3.78 -16.36 0.70
N PHE A 86 -3.77 -16.97 -0.49
CA PHE A 86 -3.16 -18.28 -0.73
C PHE A 86 -1.63 -18.23 -0.70
N GLU A 87 -1.06 -17.07 -1.01
CA GLU A 87 0.37 -16.76 -0.92
C GLU A 87 0.85 -16.53 0.52
N GLY A 88 -0.06 -16.44 1.49
CA GLY A 88 0.29 -16.21 2.89
C GLY A 88 0.84 -14.80 3.15
N LEU A 89 0.40 -13.79 2.39
CA LEU A 89 0.77 -12.39 2.58
C LEU A 89 0.31 -11.86 3.95
N LEU A 90 -0.93 -12.20 4.35
CA LEU A 90 -1.59 -11.74 5.57
C LEU A 90 -1.78 -12.88 6.58
N ASP A 91 -2.13 -12.53 7.81
CA ASP A 91 -2.49 -13.51 8.84
C ASP A 91 -3.66 -14.40 8.39
N THR A 92 -3.58 -15.68 8.75
CA THR A 92 -4.70 -16.61 8.58
C THR A 92 -5.94 -16.10 9.32
N LEU A 93 -7.12 -16.26 8.70
CA LEU A 93 -8.37 -15.81 9.28
C LEU A 93 -8.67 -16.53 10.61
N PRO A 94 -9.25 -15.83 11.61
CA PRO A 94 -9.72 -16.48 12.83
C PRO A 94 -10.68 -17.64 12.53
N ARG A 95 -10.73 -18.64 13.42
CA ARG A 95 -11.63 -19.79 13.24
C ARG A 95 -13.09 -19.34 13.17
N GLY A 96 -13.80 -19.82 12.15
CA GLY A 96 -15.21 -19.54 11.90
C GLY A 96 -15.42 -18.83 10.55
N ASN A 97 -16.56 -19.07 9.92
CA ASN A 97 -16.85 -18.60 8.56
C ASN A 97 -17.34 -17.14 8.49
N GLN A 98 -17.08 -16.35 9.54
CA GLN A 98 -17.54 -14.95 9.66
C GLN A 98 -16.53 -13.94 9.12
N TYR A 99 -15.28 -14.36 8.92
CA TYR A 99 -14.22 -13.49 8.47
C TYR A 99 -13.87 -13.77 7.01
N ARG A 100 -13.64 -12.71 6.25
CA ARG A 100 -13.21 -12.78 4.85
C ARG A 100 -12.27 -11.63 4.55
N TYR A 101 -11.31 -11.87 3.66
CA TYR A 101 -10.56 -10.76 3.07
C TYR A 101 -11.20 -10.36 1.74
N TYR A 102 -11.23 -9.06 1.50
CA TYR A 102 -11.63 -8.48 0.22
C TYR A 102 -10.54 -7.54 -0.25
N THR A 103 -10.28 -7.55 -1.55
CA THR A 103 -9.50 -6.54 -2.26
C THR A 103 -10.47 -5.51 -2.83
N ILE A 104 -10.03 -4.26 -2.92
CA ILE A 104 -10.79 -3.11 -3.45
C ILE A 104 -9.85 -2.30 -4.34
N GLY A 105 -10.38 -1.68 -5.40
CA GLY A 105 -9.63 -0.78 -6.26
C GLY A 105 -9.21 -1.35 -7.62
N ASN A 106 -9.74 -2.51 -8.04
CA ASN A 106 -9.45 -3.02 -9.37
C ASN A 106 -10.22 -2.24 -10.45
N LEU A 107 -9.50 -1.41 -11.21
CA LEU A 107 -10.07 -0.59 -12.29
C LEU A 107 -10.50 -1.37 -13.53
N HIS A 108 -10.16 -2.67 -13.63
CA HIS A 108 -10.57 -3.53 -14.75
C HIS A 108 -11.74 -4.45 -14.42
N GLN A 109 -12.27 -4.35 -13.20
CA GLN A 109 -13.41 -5.15 -12.79
C GLN A 109 -14.71 -4.46 -13.23
N GLU A 110 -15.59 -5.20 -13.92
CA GLU A 110 -16.96 -4.73 -14.12
C GLU A 110 -17.64 -4.61 -12.75
N THR A 111 -18.22 -3.45 -12.49
CA THR A 111 -18.74 -3.07 -11.17
C THR A 111 -20.05 -2.32 -11.32
N SER A 112 -20.98 -2.53 -10.39
CA SER A 112 -22.26 -1.82 -10.34
C SER A 112 -22.05 -0.36 -9.92
N ASP A 113 -21.18 -0.15 -8.94
CA ASP A 113 -20.78 1.17 -8.45
C ASP A 113 -19.31 1.48 -8.78
N PRO A 114 -19.03 2.32 -9.79
CA PRO A 114 -17.66 2.65 -10.16
C PRO A 114 -16.99 3.57 -9.14
N LEU A 115 -15.66 3.50 -9.06
CA LEU A 115 -14.85 4.48 -8.35
C LEU A 115 -15.07 5.89 -8.93
N PRO A 116 -14.97 6.94 -8.10
CA PRO A 116 -15.16 8.31 -8.58
C PRO A 116 -14.12 8.66 -9.65
N PRO A 117 -14.42 9.60 -10.56
CA PRO A 117 -13.56 9.90 -11.71
C PRO A 117 -12.10 10.22 -11.35
N TYR A 118 -11.85 10.91 -10.24
CA TYR A 118 -10.50 11.28 -9.81
C TYR A 118 -9.65 10.08 -9.33
N VAL A 119 -10.26 8.93 -9.09
CA VAL A 119 -9.59 7.65 -8.81
C VAL A 119 -9.60 6.77 -10.06
N ALA A 120 -10.73 6.62 -10.74
CA ALA A 120 -10.81 5.73 -11.90
C ALA A 120 -10.03 6.23 -13.13
N HIS A 121 -9.92 7.55 -13.30
CA HIS A 121 -9.27 8.20 -14.43
C HIS A 121 -8.37 9.35 -13.92
N PRO A 122 -7.31 9.02 -13.18
CA PRO A 122 -6.42 10.03 -12.62
C PRO A 122 -5.57 10.65 -13.74
N GLN A 123 -4.84 11.72 -13.43
CA GLN A 123 -3.82 12.25 -14.34
C GLN A 123 -2.73 11.20 -14.59
N SER A 124 -2.03 11.28 -15.73
CA SER A 124 -1.02 10.30 -16.17
C SER A 124 0.03 9.97 -15.10
N ASP A 125 0.47 10.98 -14.35
CA ASP A 125 1.48 10.84 -13.31
C ASP A 125 1.00 10.01 -12.09
N TYR A 126 -0.31 9.73 -12.03
CA TYR A 126 -1.00 9.05 -10.95
C TYR A 126 -1.72 7.76 -11.38
N GLU A 127 -1.58 7.30 -12.63
CA GLU A 127 -2.32 6.12 -13.13
C GLU A 127 -1.98 4.82 -12.39
N GLY A 128 -0.75 4.68 -11.90
CA GLY A 128 -0.33 3.54 -11.06
C GLY A 128 -0.48 2.15 -11.70
N GLU A 129 -0.78 2.08 -13.01
CA GLU A 129 -0.96 0.86 -13.80
C GLU A 129 -2.00 -0.12 -13.23
N ASN A 130 -2.97 0.38 -12.44
CA ASN A 130 -3.97 -0.44 -11.75
C ASN A 130 -3.34 -1.57 -10.90
N ARG A 131 -2.17 -1.31 -10.29
CA ARG A 131 -1.44 -2.32 -9.48
C ARG A 131 -1.78 -2.25 -8.01
N ASP A 132 -2.16 -1.10 -7.49
CA ASP A 132 -2.44 -0.90 -6.07
C ASP A 132 -3.81 -1.43 -5.66
N ARG A 133 -3.90 -1.95 -4.43
CA ARG A 133 -5.15 -2.45 -3.84
C ARG A 133 -5.23 -2.05 -2.38
N ILE A 134 -6.46 -1.83 -1.94
CA ILE A 134 -6.79 -1.88 -0.51
C ILE A 134 -7.28 -3.29 -0.20
N ILE A 135 -6.69 -3.94 0.80
CA ILE A 135 -7.20 -5.20 1.35
C ILE A 135 -7.88 -4.90 2.68
N VAL A 136 -9.09 -5.41 2.87
CA VAL A 136 -9.83 -5.31 4.13
C VAL A 136 -10.15 -6.70 4.67
N ARG A 137 -9.97 -6.90 5.98
CA ARG A 137 -10.55 -8.05 6.69
C ARG A 137 -11.91 -7.66 7.21
N VAL A 138 -12.95 -8.25 6.65
CA VAL A 138 -14.33 -8.00 7.03
C VAL A 138 -14.80 -9.11 7.97
N ARG A 139 -15.42 -8.72 9.08
CA ARG A 139 -16.24 -9.57 9.91
C ARG A 139 -17.70 -9.33 9.54
N GLU A 140 -18.34 -10.35 8.99
CA GLU A 140 -19.76 -10.35 8.70
C GLU A 140 -20.54 -10.80 9.93
N GLN A 141 -21.40 -9.92 10.44
CA GLN A 141 -22.31 -10.21 11.53
C GLN A 141 -23.75 -10.06 11.04
N ASN A 142 -24.45 -11.18 10.95
CA ASN A 142 -25.87 -11.18 10.64
C ASN A 142 -26.65 -10.98 11.94
N SER A 143 -27.46 -9.92 12.00
CA SER A 143 -28.38 -9.64 13.10
C SER A 143 -29.77 -9.35 12.54
N GLY A 144 -30.66 -10.36 12.61
CA GLY A 144 -31.99 -10.26 12.03
C GLY A 144 -31.95 -10.10 10.51
N ARG A 145 -32.51 -8.99 9.98
CA ARG A 145 -32.53 -8.65 8.54
C ARG A 145 -31.32 -7.82 8.08
N GLN A 146 -30.38 -7.50 8.98
CA GLN A 146 -29.24 -6.65 8.67
C GLN A 146 -27.94 -7.44 8.75
N THR A 147 -27.08 -7.25 7.75
CA THR A 147 -25.71 -7.75 7.74
C THR A 147 -24.79 -6.57 8.02
N PHE A 148 -24.17 -6.59 9.19
CA PHE A 148 -23.15 -5.61 9.56
C PHE A 148 -21.80 -6.12 9.09
N ARG A 149 -21.14 -5.32 8.23
CA ARG A 149 -19.81 -5.61 7.68
C ARG A 149 -18.78 -4.73 8.39
N ARG A 150 -18.24 -5.21 9.50
CA ARG A 150 -17.22 -4.50 10.28
C ARG A 150 -15.84 -4.82 9.73
N ILE A 151 -14.98 -3.81 9.60
CA ILE A 151 -13.60 -3.99 9.16
C ILE A 151 -12.70 -4.09 10.39
N ASP A 152 -11.95 -5.18 10.49
CA ASP A 152 -11.02 -5.44 11.58
C ASP A 152 -9.59 -5.01 11.24
N GLN A 153 -9.22 -5.06 9.96
CA GLN A 153 -7.90 -4.68 9.46
C GLN A 153 -8.03 -4.08 8.06
N VAL A 154 -7.22 -3.06 7.80
CA VAL A 154 -7.06 -2.41 6.50
C VAL A 154 -5.60 -2.48 6.11
N PHE A 155 -5.33 -2.78 4.84
CA PHE A 155 -3.99 -2.81 4.27
C PHE A 155 -3.97 -2.07 2.95
N ILE A 156 -2.85 -1.43 2.63
CA ILE A 156 -2.52 -0.98 1.28
C ILE A 156 -1.42 -1.90 0.74
N THR A 157 -1.54 -2.29 -0.52
CA THR A 157 -0.58 -3.17 -1.20
C THR A 157 -0.48 -2.83 -2.69
N GLN A 158 0.42 -3.50 -3.39
CA GLN A 158 0.50 -3.48 -4.85
C GLN A 158 0.82 -4.86 -5.39
N HIS A 159 0.41 -5.13 -6.63
CA HIS A 159 0.96 -6.25 -7.39
C HIS A 159 2.41 -6.01 -7.77
N PHE A 160 3.18 -7.10 -7.91
CA PHE A 160 4.49 -7.04 -8.53
C PHE A 160 4.41 -6.36 -9.90
N PRO A 161 5.44 -5.59 -10.30
CA PRO A 161 5.49 -4.99 -11.64
C PRO A 161 5.29 -6.02 -12.75
N GLN A 162 4.67 -5.62 -13.85
CA GLN A 162 4.27 -6.50 -14.96
C GLN A 162 5.41 -7.27 -15.66
N ARG A 163 6.66 -6.97 -15.31
CA ARG A 163 7.87 -7.64 -15.81
C ARG A 163 8.29 -8.88 -15.02
N PHE A 164 7.61 -9.19 -13.91
CA PHE A 164 7.91 -10.36 -13.08
C PHE A 164 6.94 -11.51 -13.34
N LEU A 165 7.37 -12.76 -13.12
CA LEU A 165 6.54 -13.96 -13.32
C LEU A 165 5.35 -14.07 -12.34
N HIS A 166 5.32 -13.25 -11.28
CA HIS A 166 4.33 -13.25 -10.19
C HIS A 166 3.23 -12.19 -10.37
N LEU A 167 2.78 -11.96 -11.61
CA LEU A 167 1.91 -10.84 -12.01
C LEU A 167 0.62 -10.65 -11.20
N ARG A 168 0.14 -11.71 -10.53
CA ARG A 168 -1.12 -11.72 -9.78
C ARG A 168 -0.91 -11.69 -8.27
N GLU A 169 0.32 -11.89 -7.81
CA GLU A 169 0.65 -11.87 -6.40
C GLU A 169 0.86 -10.44 -5.93
N TYR A 170 0.55 -10.21 -4.67
CA TYR A 170 0.85 -8.96 -4.00
C TYR A 170 2.27 -8.95 -3.49
N ASP A 171 2.90 -7.78 -3.54
CA ASP A 171 4.27 -7.57 -3.10
C ASP A 171 4.31 -7.43 -1.56
N PRO A 172 4.88 -8.40 -0.82
CA PRO A 172 4.93 -8.35 0.64
C PRO A 172 5.81 -7.22 1.16
N ASP A 173 6.84 -6.80 0.40
CA ASP A 173 7.72 -5.70 0.80
C ASP A 173 7.05 -4.34 0.71
N HIS A 174 5.95 -4.27 -0.03
CA HIS A 174 5.15 -3.08 -0.26
C HIS A 174 3.70 -3.24 0.20
N THR A 175 3.50 -4.07 1.23
CA THR A 175 2.22 -4.23 1.92
C THR A 175 2.29 -3.64 3.32
N TYR A 176 1.40 -2.71 3.61
CA TYR A 176 1.38 -1.97 4.87
C TYR A 176 0.01 -2.02 5.51
N ARG A 177 -0.03 -2.21 6.84
CA ARG A 177 -1.28 -2.11 7.60
C ARG A 177 -1.62 -0.65 7.84
N ILE A 178 -2.86 -0.27 7.62
CA ILE A 178 -3.37 1.09 7.81
C ILE A 178 -4.17 1.14 9.11
N THR A 179 -3.88 2.11 9.98
CA THR A 179 -4.67 2.32 11.20
C THR A 179 -5.85 3.25 10.95
N THR A 180 -6.84 3.18 11.84
CA THR A 180 -7.97 4.11 11.84
C THR A 180 -7.51 5.57 12.03
N ASN A 181 -6.43 5.82 12.77
CA ASN A 181 -5.88 7.17 12.95
C ASN A 181 -5.44 7.77 11.61
N LEU A 182 -4.73 6.99 10.79
CA LEU A 182 -4.33 7.43 9.46
C LEU A 182 -5.55 7.73 8.59
N LEU A 183 -6.58 6.87 8.61
CA LEU A 183 -7.82 7.13 7.87
C LEU A 183 -8.51 8.43 8.32
N ARG A 184 -8.49 8.74 9.62
CA ARG A 184 -9.04 9.99 10.16
C ARG A 184 -8.24 11.21 9.71
N GLU A 185 -6.90 11.16 9.74
CA GLU A 185 -6.06 12.25 9.21
C GLU A 185 -6.32 12.48 7.72
N ILE A 186 -6.42 11.42 6.92
CA ILE A 186 -6.74 11.51 5.49
C ILE A 186 -8.13 12.13 5.28
N ARG A 187 -9.11 11.80 6.13
CA ARG A 187 -10.46 12.37 6.09
C ARG A 187 -10.49 13.86 6.41
N GLU A 188 -9.47 14.45 7.03
CA GLU A 188 -9.40 15.90 7.15
C GLU A 188 -9.29 16.60 5.79
N PHE A 189 -8.79 15.88 4.79
CA PHE A 189 -8.70 16.30 3.39
C PHE A 189 -9.93 15.89 2.56
N SER A 190 -11.08 15.58 3.20
CA SER A 190 -12.34 15.32 2.50
C SER A 190 -12.68 16.44 1.51
N VAL A 191 -13.23 16.03 0.36
CA VAL A 191 -13.81 16.95 -0.63
C VAL A 191 -15.31 17.00 -0.39
N GLY A 192 -15.88 18.18 -0.12
CA GLY A 192 -17.30 18.33 0.15
C GLY A 192 -17.69 19.59 0.94
N PRO A 193 -18.95 19.70 1.38
CA PRO A 193 -19.47 20.91 2.03
C PRO A 193 -18.80 21.23 3.38
N ASN A 194 -18.24 20.22 4.06
CA ASN A 194 -17.56 20.38 5.34
C ASN A 194 -16.02 20.35 5.21
N GLN A 195 -15.50 20.70 4.03
CA GLN A 195 -14.05 20.73 3.80
C GLN A 195 -13.35 21.74 4.73
N GLN A 196 -12.20 21.34 5.28
CA GLN A 196 -11.38 22.24 6.07
C GLN A 196 -10.71 23.30 5.17
N PRO A 197 -10.42 24.51 5.69
CA PRO A 197 -9.62 25.47 4.94
C PRO A 197 -8.25 24.90 4.57
N LEU A 198 -7.81 25.09 3.33
CA LEU A 198 -6.49 24.62 2.88
C LEU A 198 -5.36 25.10 3.78
N SER A 199 -5.40 26.38 4.18
CA SER A 199 -4.40 26.98 5.07
C SER A 199 -4.33 26.29 6.43
N TYR A 200 -5.48 25.86 6.97
CA TYR A 200 -5.55 25.11 8.21
C TYR A 200 -4.86 23.75 8.05
N LEU A 201 -5.24 22.98 7.03
CA LEU A 201 -4.64 21.66 6.76
C LEU A 201 -3.13 21.78 6.51
N ARG A 202 -2.72 22.75 5.70
CA ARG A 202 -1.33 23.02 5.39
C ARG A 202 -0.52 23.27 6.66
N ASN A 203 -1.00 24.16 7.53
CA ASN A 203 -0.33 24.50 8.77
C ASN A 203 -0.31 23.30 9.75
N ARG A 204 -1.44 22.58 9.87
CA ARG A 204 -1.57 21.39 10.72
C ARG A 204 -0.55 20.31 10.39
N PHE A 205 -0.31 20.07 9.10
CA PHE A 205 0.62 19.06 8.62
C PHE A 205 2.02 19.61 8.24
N GLY A 206 2.33 20.85 8.64
CA GLY A 206 3.66 21.44 8.48
C GLY A 206 4.12 21.61 7.04
N SER A 207 3.20 21.92 6.13
CA SER A 207 3.46 22.07 4.69
C SER A 207 3.78 23.50 4.30
N SER A 208 4.66 23.66 3.31
CA SER A 208 4.97 24.97 2.69
C SER A 208 4.22 25.21 1.38
N ALA A 209 3.16 24.44 1.11
CA ALA A 209 2.39 24.54 -0.13
C ALA A 209 1.79 25.95 -0.32
N ASP A 210 1.74 26.40 -1.56
CA ASP A 210 1.00 27.60 -1.94
C ASP A 210 -0.47 27.23 -2.19
N ASP A 211 -1.36 27.68 -1.29
CA ASP A 211 -2.80 27.45 -1.37
C ASP A 211 -3.41 27.94 -2.69
N VAL A 212 -2.91 29.06 -3.25
CA VAL A 212 -3.42 29.63 -4.51
C VAL A 212 -3.04 28.69 -5.65
N GLN A 213 -1.79 28.24 -5.68
CA GLN A 213 -1.33 27.27 -6.68
C GLN A 213 -2.10 25.95 -6.60
N ILE A 214 -2.28 25.40 -5.39
CA ILE A 214 -3.05 24.16 -5.20
C ILE A 214 -4.49 24.32 -5.71
N ARG A 215 -5.16 25.43 -5.39
CA ARG A 215 -6.54 25.69 -5.87
C ARG A 215 -6.61 25.84 -7.38
N ASN A 216 -5.67 26.55 -7.97
CA ASN A 216 -5.65 26.75 -9.43
C ASN A 216 -5.44 25.43 -10.17
N THR A 217 -4.65 24.52 -9.61
CA THR A 217 -4.41 23.20 -10.22
C THR A 217 -5.55 22.22 -9.97
N TRP A 218 -5.99 22.08 -8.72
CA TRP A 218 -6.88 21.00 -8.30
C TRP A 218 -8.35 21.42 -8.22
N GLY A 219 -8.66 22.70 -8.29
CA GLY A 219 -10.03 23.22 -8.29
C GLY A 219 -10.82 22.76 -7.06
N HIS A 220 -11.90 22.04 -7.29
CA HIS A 220 -12.74 21.48 -6.22
C HIS A 220 -12.04 20.34 -5.45
N LEU A 221 -10.98 19.74 -5.98
CA LEU A 221 -10.16 18.70 -5.35
C LEU A 221 -8.96 19.30 -4.57
N ALA A 222 -8.97 20.59 -4.26
CA ALA A 222 -7.83 21.28 -3.65
C ALA A 222 -7.32 20.64 -2.34
N CYS A 223 -8.21 20.10 -1.50
CA CYS A 223 -7.80 19.35 -0.30
C CYS A 223 -7.04 18.06 -0.66
N LEU A 224 -7.53 17.30 -1.65
CA LEU A 224 -6.83 16.12 -2.16
C LEU A 224 -5.47 16.52 -2.77
N GLY A 225 -5.42 17.59 -3.57
CA GLY A 225 -4.18 18.11 -4.12
C GLY A 225 -3.15 18.48 -3.06
N LEU A 226 -3.60 19.09 -1.95
CA LEU A 226 -2.75 19.39 -0.81
C LEU A 226 -2.24 18.12 -0.11
N LEU A 227 -3.10 17.11 0.07
CA LEU A 227 -2.70 15.81 0.63
C LEU A 227 -1.58 15.17 -0.21
N LEU A 228 -1.76 15.12 -1.53
CA LEU A 228 -0.78 14.59 -2.46
C LEU A 228 0.55 15.34 -2.36
N TYR A 229 0.50 16.68 -2.34
CA TYR A 229 1.69 17.52 -2.17
C TYR A 229 2.44 17.20 -0.86
N ILE A 230 1.70 17.06 0.24
CA ILE A 230 2.27 16.79 1.58
C ILE A 230 2.97 15.43 1.63
N VAL A 231 2.33 14.41 1.07
CA VAL A 231 2.79 13.02 1.16
C VAL A 231 3.89 12.72 0.16
N LEU A 232 3.73 13.16 -1.10
CA LEU A 232 4.66 12.86 -2.19
C LEU A 232 5.86 13.81 -2.23
N GLY A 233 5.77 14.97 -1.56
CA GLY A 233 6.86 15.93 -1.48
C GLY A 233 7.20 16.62 -2.82
N GLU A 234 6.27 16.61 -3.78
CA GLU A 234 6.47 17.17 -5.11
C GLU A 234 6.51 18.70 -5.07
N ARG A 235 7.68 19.29 -5.35
CA ARG A 235 7.91 20.75 -5.30
C ARG A 235 7.64 21.48 -6.62
N HIS A 236 7.17 20.80 -7.67
CA HIS A 236 7.02 21.39 -9.00
C HIS A 236 5.57 21.35 -9.51
N PRO A 237 5.13 22.43 -10.18
CA PRO A 237 3.75 22.57 -10.66
C PRO A 237 3.41 21.49 -11.68
N PHE A 238 2.27 20.85 -11.44
CA PHE A 238 1.50 20.10 -12.42
C PHE A 238 1.37 20.91 -13.72
N THR A 239 1.62 20.27 -14.86
CA THR A 239 1.24 20.82 -16.16
C THR A 239 -0.22 20.46 -16.39
N PRO A 240 -1.15 21.42 -16.51
CA PRO A 240 -2.53 21.11 -16.79
C PRO A 240 -2.63 20.47 -18.17
N GLN A 241 -3.00 19.19 -18.26
CA GLN A 241 -3.50 18.66 -19.53
C GLN A 241 -4.88 19.26 -19.77
N SER A 242 -4.93 20.20 -20.72
CA SER A 242 -6.14 20.80 -21.23
C SER A 242 -7.15 19.76 -21.71
N ASN A 243 -8.40 19.92 -21.29
CA ASN A 243 -9.63 19.39 -21.90
C ASN A 243 -9.61 17.91 -22.31
N TYR A 244 -9.83 17.02 -21.35
CA TYR A 244 -10.26 15.66 -21.67
C TYR A 244 -11.72 15.70 -22.16
N THR A 245 -11.89 15.64 -23.48
CA THR A 245 -13.14 15.23 -24.11
C THR A 245 -13.03 13.71 -24.31
N PRO A 246 -13.97 12.87 -23.84
CA PRO A 246 -13.84 11.43 -23.99
C PRO A 246 -13.96 11.05 -25.47
N GLN A 247 -12.84 10.85 -26.15
CA GLN A 247 -12.80 10.11 -27.40
C GLN A 247 -12.58 8.64 -27.07
N VAL A 248 -13.63 7.85 -27.26
CA VAL A 248 -13.55 6.40 -27.36
C VAL A 248 -12.51 6.07 -28.44
N ARG A 249 -11.35 5.53 -28.05
CA ARG A 249 -10.37 5.02 -29.01
C ARG A 249 -9.88 3.64 -28.60
N GLN A 250 -10.12 2.72 -29.53
CA GLN A 250 -9.75 1.31 -29.51
C GLN A 250 -8.25 1.12 -29.31
N GLN A 251 -7.91 0.07 -28.57
CA GLN A 251 -6.55 -0.36 -28.25
C GLN A 251 -5.74 -0.63 -29.53
N SER A 252 -4.62 0.05 -29.66
CA SER A 252 -3.53 -0.34 -30.56
C SER A 252 -2.27 -0.52 -29.74
N ALA A 253 -1.64 -1.69 -29.88
CA ALA A 253 -0.44 -2.10 -29.17
C ALA A 253 0.75 -1.15 -29.45
N TYR A 254 1.40 -0.69 -28.38
CA TYR A 254 2.66 0.05 -28.44
C TYR A 254 3.70 -0.63 -27.57
N THR A 255 4.82 -1.02 -28.20
CA THR A 255 6.03 -1.55 -27.56
C THR A 255 7.03 -0.41 -27.35
N PRO A 256 7.57 -0.18 -26.13
CA PRO A 256 8.71 0.69 -25.96
C PRO A 256 10.03 -0.08 -25.93
N ASP A 257 10.96 0.49 -26.67
CA ASP A 257 12.36 0.14 -26.86
C ASP A 257 13.19 0.29 -25.57
N ASN A 258 14.22 -0.53 -25.47
CA ASN A 258 14.95 -0.88 -24.27
C ASN A 258 16.24 -0.03 -24.17
N ARG A 259 16.28 0.96 -23.27
CA ARG A 259 17.54 1.60 -22.85
C ARG A 259 17.71 1.55 -21.35
N GLN A 260 18.38 0.48 -20.98
CA GLN A 260 18.89 0.07 -19.67
C GLN A 260 19.95 1.04 -19.13
N THR A 261 19.77 1.51 -17.89
CA THR A 261 20.87 2.04 -17.07
C THR A 261 20.98 1.26 -15.76
N ASN A 262 22.09 0.51 -15.68
CA ASN A 262 22.41 -0.51 -14.68
C ASN A 262 22.82 0.10 -13.32
N TRP A 263 21.87 0.30 -12.42
CA TRP A 263 22.17 0.63 -11.01
C TRP A 263 21.80 -0.49 -10.02
N CYS A 264 20.92 -1.43 -10.41
CA CYS A 264 20.49 -2.54 -9.52
C CYS A 264 21.46 -3.72 -9.45
N THR A 265 22.31 -3.95 -10.47
CA THR A 265 23.22 -5.11 -10.49
C THR A 265 24.43 -4.97 -9.57
N ALA A 266 24.69 -3.77 -9.02
CA ALA A 266 25.77 -3.54 -8.07
C ALA A 266 25.37 -3.96 -6.63
N PHE A 267 24.12 -3.71 -6.24
CA PHE A 267 23.66 -3.96 -4.87
C PHE A 267 23.48 -5.45 -4.57
N GLU A 268 22.92 -6.21 -5.52
CA GLU A 268 22.80 -7.68 -5.42
C GLU A 268 24.18 -8.37 -5.40
N LYS A 269 25.13 -7.88 -6.20
CA LYS A 269 26.50 -8.41 -6.20
C LYS A 269 27.23 -8.12 -4.89
N CYS A 270 27.06 -6.93 -4.31
CA CYS A 270 27.65 -6.61 -3.00
C CYS A 270 27.11 -7.49 -1.89
N CYS A 271 25.80 -7.77 -1.88
CA CYS A 271 25.18 -8.60 -0.84
C CYS A 271 25.69 -10.05 -0.90
N MET A 272 25.78 -10.62 -2.10
CA MET A 272 26.33 -11.98 -2.29
C MET A 272 27.81 -12.08 -1.88
N ILE A 273 28.62 -11.05 -2.14
CA ILE A 273 30.03 -11.02 -1.74
C ILE A 273 30.17 -11.03 -0.21
N VAL A 274 29.35 -10.24 0.50
CA VAL A 274 29.37 -10.20 1.97
C VAL A 274 28.98 -11.55 2.56
N VAL A 275 27.93 -12.19 2.01
CA VAL A 275 27.49 -13.52 2.46
C VAL A 275 28.58 -14.56 2.25
N VAL A 276 29.24 -14.58 1.08
CA VAL A 276 30.33 -15.51 0.79
C VAL A 276 31.52 -15.28 1.72
N LEU A 277 31.89 -14.02 1.99
CA LEU A 277 32.98 -13.70 2.93
C LEU A 277 32.67 -14.17 4.35
N LEU A 278 31.44 -14.01 4.82
CA LEU A 278 31.01 -14.50 6.14
C LEU A 278 31.07 -16.03 6.22
N ILE A 279 30.67 -16.73 5.15
CA ILE A 279 30.78 -18.19 5.07
C ILE A 279 32.24 -18.64 5.08
N VAL A 280 33.11 -17.98 4.32
CA VAL A 280 34.55 -18.32 4.29
C VAL A 280 35.21 -18.06 5.65
N LEU A 281 34.92 -16.93 6.29
CA LEU A 281 35.43 -16.62 7.64
C LEU A 281 34.94 -17.64 8.67
N TYR A 282 33.69 -18.08 8.56
CA TYR A 282 33.12 -19.13 9.41
C TYR A 282 33.83 -20.48 9.22
N ILE A 283 34.08 -20.90 7.97
CA ILE A 283 34.81 -22.13 7.67
C ILE A 283 36.26 -22.05 8.19
N LEU A 284 36.93 -20.91 8.01
CA LEU A 284 38.28 -20.69 8.50
C LEU A 284 38.34 -20.74 10.03
N ALA A 285 37.38 -20.14 10.73
CA ALA A 285 37.28 -20.20 12.20
C ALA A 285 37.10 -21.65 12.70
N ILE A 286 36.28 -22.46 12.02
CA ILE A 286 36.11 -23.89 12.33
C ILE A 286 37.41 -24.66 12.08
N SER A 287 38.13 -24.35 11.00
CA SER A 287 39.38 -25.03 10.66
C SER A 287 40.52 -24.70 11.63
N ALA A 288 40.58 -23.46 12.13
CA ALA A 288 41.55 -23.02 13.13
C ALA A 288 41.29 -23.63 14.51
N ALA A 289 40.02 -23.82 14.89
CA ALA A 289 39.63 -24.49 16.13
C ALA A 289 39.87 -26.02 16.14
N ARG A 290 40.21 -26.61 14.98
CA ARG A 290 40.52 -28.05 14.83
C ARG A 290 42.01 -28.39 14.84
N ARG A 291 42.91 -27.41 14.91
CA ARG A 291 44.35 -27.64 15.18
C ARG A 291 44.63 -27.64 16.68
#